data_AF-A0A9C7BF24-F1
#
_entry.id   AF-A0A9C7BF24-F1
#
_cell.length_a   1.000
_cell.length_b   1.000
_cell.length_c   1.000
_cell.angle_alpha   90.00
_cell.angle_beta   90.00
_cell.angle_gamma   90.00
#
_symmetry.space_group_name_H-M   'P 1'
#
loop_
_entity.id
_entity.type
_entity.pdbx_description
1 polymer ?
#
loop_
_entity_poly.entity_id
_entity_poly.type
_entity_poly.pdbx_seq_one_letter_code
_entity_poly.pdbx_strand_id
1 'polypeptide(L)'
;MAKYRKKPVVIDAEVYRPGLEDGFACVDKGCPFMGAVSPNVKWGMCTDCERNQPYVMTLEGPLFISPGDYIITGVKGERYPCKPDVFEATYESVEEE
;
A
#
# COMPACT_ATOMS: atom_id res chain seq x y z
N MET A 1 12.21 -6.05 35.76
CA MET A 1 11.91 -5.61 34.38
C MET A 1 10.46 -5.93 34.08
N ALA A 2 9.67 -4.96 33.60
CA ALA A 2 8.27 -5.19 33.27
C ALA A 2 8.15 -5.88 31.90
N LYS A 3 7.31 -6.91 31.80
CA LYS A 3 7.00 -7.63 30.56
C LYS A 3 5.61 -7.22 30.10
N TYR A 4 5.43 -6.99 28.81
CA TYR A 4 4.17 -6.60 28.20
C TYR A 4 3.85 -7.52 27.02
N ARG A 5 2.56 -7.72 26.74
CA ARG A 5 2.06 -8.44 25.54
C ARG A 5 1.29 -7.48 24.65
N LYS A 6 1.36 -7.67 23.32
CA LYS A 6 0.52 -6.91 22.38
C LYS A 6 -0.95 -7.25 22.62
N LYS A 7 -1.85 -6.26 22.50
CA LYS A 7 -3.29 -6.53 22.49
C LYS A 7 -3.66 -7.19 21.14
N PRO A 8 -4.54 -8.20 21.11
CA PRO A 8 -5.09 -8.69 19.85
C PRO A 8 -5.92 -7.56 19.23
N VAL A 9 -5.69 -7.29 17.94
CA VAL A 9 -6.37 -6.24 17.18
C VAL A 9 -6.98 -6.90 15.96
N VAL A 10 -8.29 -6.72 15.80
CA VAL A 10 -8.99 -7.07 14.57
C VAL A 10 -8.73 -5.95 13.55
N ILE A 11 -8.42 -6.36 12.33
CA ILE A 11 -8.15 -5.46 11.21
C ILE A 11 -9.13 -5.77 10.09
N ASP A 12 -9.37 -4.77 9.23
CA ASP A 12 -10.07 -4.99 7.97
C ASP A 12 -9.05 -5.20 6.87
N ALA A 13 -9.31 -6.13 5.95
CA ALA A 13 -8.43 -6.38 4.83
C ALA A 13 -9.22 -6.79 3.58
N GLU A 14 -8.86 -6.20 2.45
CA GLU A 14 -9.49 -6.47 1.16
C GLU A 14 -8.45 -6.81 0.10
N VAL A 15 -8.77 -7.77 -0.78
CA VAL A 15 -7.90 -8.08 -1.93
C VAL A 15 -7.94 -6.92 -2.91
N TYR A 16 -6.77 -6.40 -3.26
CA TYR A 16 -6.60 -5.27 -4.15
C TYR A 16 -7.19 -5.55 -5.54
N ARG A 17 -7.97 -4.58 -5.99
CA ARG A 17 -8.57 -4.47 -7.32
C ARG A 17 -8.37 -3.05 -7.82
N PRO A 18 -8.22 -2.85 -9.15
CA PRO A 18 -8.12 -1.51 -9.72
C PRO A 18 -9.28 -0.62 -9.24
N GLY A 19 -8.94 0.57 -8.76
CA GLY A 19 -9.86 1.51 -8.11
C GLY A 19 -9.69 1.65 -6.59
N LEU A 20 -8.90 0.79 -5.95
CA LEU A 20 -8.59 0.89 -4.51
C LEU A 20 -7.28 1.64 -4.21
N GLU A 21 -6.48 1.92 -5.23
CA GLU A 21 -5.22 2.67 -5.15
C GLU A 21 -5.43 4.16 -4.87
N ASP A 22 -4.46 4.79 -4.21
CA ASP A 22 -4.45 6.24 -4.01
C ASP A 22 -3.90 6.98 -5.25
N GLY A 23 -3.15 6.28 -6.08
CA GLY A 23 -2.66 6.80 -7.35
C GLY A 23 -1.73 5.84 -8.06
N PHE A 24 -1.14 6.32 -9.15
CA PHE A 24 -0.19 5.59 -9.95
C PHE A 24 1.14 6.34 -9.99
N ALA A 25 2.25 5.61 -9.86
CA ALA A 25 3.58 6.18 -9.96
C ALA A 25 4.48 5.32 -10.85
N CYS A 26 5.38 5.98 -11.58
CA CYS A 26 6.35 5.31 -12.43
C CYS A 26 7.44 4.69 -11.57
N VAL A 27 7.68 3.38 -11.75
CA VAL A 27 8.74 2.62 -11.05
C VAL A 27 10.07 2.57 -11.81
N ASP A 28 10.12 3.13 -13.02
CA ASP A 28 11.29 3.01 -13.89
C ASP A 28 12.42 3.95 -13.48
N LYS A 29 13.48 3.37 -12.91
CA LYS A 29 14.65 4.12 -12.43
C LYS A 29 15.47 4.79 -13.53
N GLY A 30 15.22 4.47 -14.80
CA GLY A 30 15.87 5.05 -15.97
C GLY A 30 15.05 6.17 -16.63
N CYS A 31 13.89 6.53 -16.09
CA CYS A 31 13.09 7.60 -16.63
C CYS A 31 13.82 8.95 -16.48
N PRO A 32 14.09 9.71 -17.57
CA PRO A 32 14.81 10.99 -17.50
C PRO A 32 14.03 12.09 -16.77
N PHE A 33 12.75 11.86 -16.47
CA PHE A 33 11.91 12.71 -15.61
C PHE A 33 11.89 12.28 -14.15
N MET A 34 12.56 11.17 -13.80
CA MET A 34 12.69 10.71 -12.43
C MET A 34 13.68 11.60 -11.69
N GLY A 35 13.16 12.62 -11.00
CA GLY A 35 13.96 13.59 -10.25
C GLY A 35 13.52 15.05 -10.38
N ALA A 36 12.59 15.37 -11.28
CA ALA A 36 11.96 16.69 -11.31
C ALA A 36 10.85 16.79 -10.26
N VAL A 37 11.23 16.85 -8.99
CA VAL A 37 10.37 17.40 -7.93
C VAL A 37 10.38 18.92 -8.06
N SER A 38 9.68 19.46 -9.07
CA SER A 38 9.33 20.88 -9.03
C SER A 38 8.43 21.12 -7.82
N PRO A 39 8.63 22.18 -7.03
CA PRO A 39 7.86 22.44 -5.81
C PRO A 39 6.34 22.62 -6.05
N ASN A 40 5.90 22.70 -7.32
CA ASN A 40 4.51 22.82 -7.73
C ASN A 40 4.02 21.69 -8.66
N VAL A 41 4.81 20.63 -8.87
CA VAL A 41 4.37 19.43 -9.60
C VAL A 41 4.23 18.30 -8.60
N LYS A 42 2.98 17.98 -8.23
CA LYS A 42 2.69 16.80 -7.42
C LYS A 42 3.15 15.56 -8.22
N TRP A 43 4.16 14.87 -7.71
CA TRP A 43 4.62 13.54 -8.16
C TRP A 43 4.60 13.30 -9.67
N GLY A 44 5.68 13.71 -10.35
CA GLY A 44 6.22 13.12 -11.58
C GLY A 44 5.24 12.37 -12.48
N MET A 45 4.21 13.05 -12.96
CA MET A 45 3.14 12.45 -13.75
C MET A 45 3.62 12.28 -15.19
N CYS A 46 4.28 11.15 -15.47
CA CYS A 46 4.49 10.70 -16.84
C CYS A 46 3.14 10.13 -17.31
N THR A 47 2.39 10.92 -18.08
CA THR A 47 1.07 10.54 -18.61
C THR A 47 1.14 9.50 -19.72
N ASP A 48 2.34 9.23 -20.24
CA ASP A 48 2.61 8.33 -21.36
C ASP A 48 3.73 7.33 -20.98
N CYS A 49 3.47 6.53 -19.94
CA CYS A 49 4.35 5.43 -19.55
C CYS A 49 3.49 4.22 -19.19
N GLU A 50 3.58 3.17 -20.00
CA GLU A 50 2.92 1.87 -19.77
C GLU A 50 3.42 1.15 -18.48
N ARG A 51 4.38 1.75 -17.77
CA ARG A 51 5.02 1.21 -16.55
C ARG A 51 4.55 1.87 -15.25
N ASN A 52 3.43 2.58 -15.27
CA ASN A 52 2.84 3.11 -14.06
C ASN A 52 2.29 1.96 -13.19
N GLN A 53 2.74 1.87 -11.95
CA GLN A 53 2.23 0.91 -10.98
C GLN A 53 1.32 1.61 -9.96
N PRO A 54 0.21 0.96 -9.53
CA PRO A 54 -0.62 1.50 -8.48
C PRO A 54 0.13 1.50 -7.14
N TYR A 55 -0.16 2.49 -6.31
CA TYR A 55 0.38 2.60 -4.97
C TYR A 55 -0.69 2.99 -3.96
N VAL A 56 -0.42 2.68 -2.70
CA VAL A 56 -1.19 3.10 -1.52
C VAL A 56 -0.34 4.05 -0.71
N MET A 57 -0.93 5.15 -0.24
CA MET A 57 -0.25 6.13 0.59
C MET A 57 -0.24 5.65 2.04
N THR A 58 0.94 5.28 2.53
CA THR A 58 1.14 4.90 3.94
C THR A 58 1.75 6.04 4.74
N LEU A 59 1.85 5.87 6.06
CA LEU A 59 2.54 6.85 6.92
C LEU A 59 4.04 6.99 6.60
N GLU A 60 4.64 5.95 6.01
CA GLU A 60 6.05 5.93 5.60
C GLU A 60 6.25 6.43 4.16
N GLY A 61 5.16 6.73 3.45
CA GLY A 61 5.15 7.16 2.06
C GLY A 61 4.40 6.20 1.12
N PRO A 62 4.49 6.42 -0.19
CA PRO A 62 3.79 5.59 -1.17
C PRO A 62 4.44 4.20 -1.25
N LEU A 63 3.63 3.16 -1.07
CA LEU A 63 4.03 1.77 -1.28
C LEU A 63 3.29 1.19 -2.48
N PHE A 64 4.04 0.56 -3.39
CA PHE A 64 3.48 -0.07 -4.57
C PHE A 64 2.68 -1.32 -4.23
N ILE A 65 1.59 -1.52 -4.94
CA ILE A 65 0.71 -2.67 -4.78
C ILE A 65 0.51 -3.36 -6.14
N SER A 66 0.21 -4.66 -6.12
CA SER A 66 -0.10 -5.43 -7.33
C SER A 66 -1.44 -6.14 -7.19
N PRO A 67 -2.16 -6.40 -8.31
CA PRO A 67 -3.39 -7.18 -8.30
C PRO A 67 -3.20 -8.51 -7.55
N GLY A 68 -4.08 -8.79 -6.58
CA GLY A 68 -4.00 -9.98 -5.72
C GLY A 68 -3.30 -9.76 -4.38
N ASP A 69 -2.61 -8.64 -4.18
CA ASP A 69 -2.13 -8.23 -2.85
C ASP A 69 -3.31 -7.79 -1.98
N TYR A 70 -3.20 -7.90 -0.66
CA TYR A 70 -4.19 -7.38 0.29
C TYR A 70 -3.89 -5.93 0.63
N ILE A 71 -4.93 -5.10 0.78
CA ILE A 71 -4.87 -3.81 1.46
C ILE A 71 -5.43 -4.01 2.86
N ILE A 72 -4.58 -3.85 3.85
CA ILE A 72 -4.95 -3.89 5.26
C ILE A 72 -5.29 -2.47 5.71
N THR A 73 -6.45 -2.29 6.33
CA THR A 73 -6.84 -1.05 7.00
C THR A 73 -6.68 -1.21 8.51
N GLY A 74 -5.71 -0.50 9.07
CA GLY A 74 -5.45 -0.47 10.51
C GLY A 74 -6.47 0.35 11.29
N VAL A 75 -6.41 0.26 12.62
CA VAL A 75 -7.38 0.88 13.55
C VAL A 75 -7.53 2.41 13.45
N LYS A 76 -6.54 3.10 12.87
CA LYS A 76 -6.58 4.56 12.66
C LYS A 76 -6.91 4.95 11.21
N GLY A 77 -7.35 4.00 10.38
CA GLY A 77 -7.58 4.21 8.95
C GLY A 77 -6.30 4.20 8.12
N GLU A 78 -5.19 3.75 8.69
CA GLU A 78 -3.91 3.59 7.97
C GLU A 78 -4.01 2.40 7.02
N ARG A 79 -3.66 2.59 5.75
CA ARG A 79 -3.73 1.53 4.73
C ARG A 79 -2.32 1.00 4.45
N TYR A 80 -2.19 -0.32 4.38
CA TYR A 80 -0.92 -0.99 4.10
C TYR A 80 -1.09 -2.11 3.07
N PRO A 81 -0.30 -2.14 1.99
CA PRO A 81 -0.27 -3.29 1.10
C PRO A 81 0.42 -4.47 1.77
N CYS A 82 -0.11 -5.68 1.58
CA CYS A 82 0.41 -6.93 2.13
C CYS A 82 0.36 -8.03 1.08
N LYS A 83 1.42 -8.83 0.96
CA LYS A 83 1.42 -9.99 0.07
C LYS A 83 0.48 -11.07 0.59
N PRO A 84 -0.25 -11.78 -0.29
CA PRO A 84 -1.20 -12.82 0.12
C PRO A 84 -0.55 -13.89 0.99
N ASP A 85 0.63 -14.39 0.60
CA ASP A 85 1.36 -15.40 1.36
C ASP A 85 1.72 -14.93 2.79
N VAL A 86 2.01 -13.64 2.97
CA VAL A 86 2.33 -13.06 4.27
C VAL A 86 1.05 -12.84 5.08
N PHE A 87 -0.02 -12.41 4.42
CA PHE A 87 -1.31 -12.17 5.05
C PHE A 87 -1.89 -13.46 5.63
N GLU A 88 -1.98 -14.51 4.82
CA GLU A 88 -2.53 -15.82 5.22
C GLU A 88 -1.67 -16.50 6.30
N ALA A 89 -0.37 -16.23 6.35
CA ALA A 89 0.51 -16.74 7.40
C ALA A 89 0.41 -15.96 8.72
N THR A 90 -0.10 -14.72 8.71
CA THR A 90 -0.08 -13.81 9.86
C THR A 90 -1.46 -13.56 10.46
N TYR A 91 -2.52 -13.64 9.66
CA TYR A 91 -3.88 -13.30 10.04
C TYR A 91 -4.80 -14.51 9.86
N GLU A 92 -5.74 -14.65 10.80
CA GLU A 92 -6.82 -15.62 10.75
C GLU A 92 -8.16 -14.89 10.62
N SER A 93 -9.12 -15.50 9.90
CA SER A 93 -10.47 -14.95 9.79
C SER A 93 -11.15 -14.97 11.15
N VAL A 94 -11.67 -13.83 11.58
CA VAL A 94 -12.57 -13.77 12.72
C VAL A 94 -13.99 -13.99 12.22
N GLU A 95 -14.63 -15.08 12.64
CA GLU A 95 -16.06 -15.28 12.44
C GLU A 95 -16.79 -14.43 13.50
N GLU A 96 -17.60 -13.45 13.08
CA GLU A 96 -18.55 -12.79 13.98
C GLU A 96 -19.72 -13.75 14.23
N GLU A 97 -19.79 -14.31 15.44
CA GLU A 97 -20.93 -15.11 15.93
C GLU A 97 -22.03 -14.22 16.53
#